data_AF-A0A537VIA6-F1
#
_entry.id   AF-A0A537VIA6-F1
#
_cell.length_a   1.000
_cell.length_b   1.000
_cell.length_c   1.000
_cell.angle_alpha   90.00
_cell.angle_beta   90.00
_cell.angle_gamma   90.00
#
_symmetry.space_group_name_H-M   'P 1'
#
loop_
_entity.id
_entity.type
_entity.pdbx_description
1 polymer ?
#
loop_
_entity_poly.entity_id
_entity_poly.type
_entity_poly.pdbx_seq_one_letter_code
_entity_poly.pdbx_strand_id
1 'polypeptide(L)'
;MRYCALILAVVGAATAARAQDAIPDLRGTWSGKGKVIVFGGHAHHPGVRPDSPPTVRDIEMTLLVEGQDGRLAWGRSSSANADTKEPFAWAMSSDNKSIIGSDTDGSFRITLLAPDRMEKCYTHNGLSPSKSIVAGCYQMERVRK
;
A
#
# COMPACT_ATOMS: atom_id res chain seq x y z
N MET A 1 -66.96 -22.42 26.59
CA MET A 1 -66.24 -21.84 25.45
C MET A 1 -64.79 -21.62 25.88
N ARG A 2 -63.86 -22.46 25.40
CA ARG A 2 -62.43 -22.37 25.72
C ARG A 2 -61.72 -21.61 24.59
N TYR A 3 -61.15 -20.45 24.89
CA TYR A 3 -60.32 -19.70 23.95
C TYR A 3 -58.93 -20.35 23.90
N CYS A 4 -58.60 -21.02 22.80
CA CYS A 4 -57.23 -21.44 22.50
C CYS A 4 -56.50 -20.25 21.86
N ALA A 5 -55.59 -19.63 22.62
CA ALA A 5 -54.67 -18.64 22.08
C ALA A 5 -53.53 -19.37 21.33
N LEU A 6 -53.42 -19.14 20.02
CA LEU A 6 -52.26 -19.54 19.22
C LEU A 6 -51.14 -18.50 19.42
N ILE A 7 -50.03 -18.92 20.03
CA ILE A 7 -48.80 -18.11 20.09
C ILE A 7 -47.99 -18.42 18.82
N LEU A 8 -47.86 -17.43 17.94
CA LEU A 8 -47.04 -17.50 16.74
C LEU A 8 -45.60 -17.10 17.11
N ALA A 9 -44.70 -18.07 17.26
CA ALA A 9 -43.28 -17.81 17.49
C ALA A 9 -42.60 -17.40 16.18
N VAL A 10 -42.38 -16.10 15.99
CA VAL A 10 -41.55 -15.57 14.90
C VAL A 10 -40.08 -15.81 15.26
N VAL A 11 -39.49 -16.87 14.69
CA VAL A 11 -38.04 -17.10 14.74
C VAL A 11 -37.39 -16.08 13.81
N GLY A 12 -36.94 -14.96 14.37
CA GLY A 12 -36.17 -13.97 13.65
C GLY A 12 -34.82 -14.56 13.25
N ALA A 13 -34.65 -14.86 11.95
CA ALA A 13 -33.34 -15.06 11.38
C ALA A 13 -32.57 -13.73 11.46
N ALA A 14 -31.76 -13.58 12.51
CA ALA A 14 -30.77 -12.52 12.58
C ALA A 14 -29.74 -12.81 11.48
N THR A 15 -29.98 -12.29 10.28
CA THR A 15 -28.90 -12.08 9.32
C THR A 15 -27.92 -11.14 10.02
N ALA A 16 -26.81 -11.68 10.51
CA ALA A 16 -25.65 -10.89 10.83
C ALA A 16 -25.25 -10.20 9.52
N ALA A 17 -25.79 -9.00 9.29
CA ALA A 17 -25.26 -8.08 8.31
C ALA A 17 -23.80 -7.90 8.73
N ARG A 18 -22.89 -8.58 8.02
CA ARG A 18 -21.47 -8.27 8.13
C ARG A 18 -21.41 -6.81 7.75
N ALA A 19 -21.11 -5.94 8.72
CA ALA A 19 -20.68 -4.60 8.42
C ALA A 19 -19.60 -4.78 7.34
N GLN A 20 -19.87 -4.36 6.11
CA GLN A 20 -18.81 -4.17 5.15
C GLN A 20 -17.86 -3.21 5.84
N ASP A 21 -16.68 -3.71 6.25
CA ASP A 21 -15.68 -2.89 6.91
C ASP A 21 -15.57 -1.60 6.10
N ALA A 22 -15.77 -0.45 6.74
CA ALA A 22 -15.71 0.83 6.07
C ALA A 22 -14.39 0.92 5.29
N ILE A 23 -14.41 1.51 4.09
CA ILE A 23 -13.19 1.64 3.28
C ILE A 23 -12.17 2.42 4.11
N PRO A 24 -10.98 1.85 4.42
CA PRO A 24 -10.00 2.53 5.24
C PRO A 24 -9.52 3.84 4.61
N ASP A 25 -9.33 4.87 5.43
CA ASP A 25 -8.73 6.12 5.01
C ASP A 25 -7.20 6.00 4.96
N LEU A 26 -6.63 6.10 3.76
CA LEU A 26 -5.20 6.01 3.49
C LEU A 26 -4.51 7.38 3.55
N ARG A 27 -5.26 8.49 3.55
CA ARG A 27 -4.70 9.84 3.42
C ARG A 27 -3.71 10.17 4.53
N GLY A 28 -2.71 10.98 4.19
CA GLY A 28 -1.66 11.39 5.10
C GLY A 28 -0.30 10.80 4.77
N THR A 29 0.64 10.99 5.68
CA THR A 29 2.05 10.62 5.47
C THR A 29 2.35 9.25 6.07
N TRP A 30 3.04 8.42 5.30
CA TRP A 30 3.55 7.12 5.71
C TRP A 30 5.06 7.11 5.56
N SER A 31 5.78 6.54 6.52
CA SER A 31 7.23 6.38 6.46
C SER A 31 7.64 4.97 6.84
N GLY A 32 8.72 4.46 6.25
CA GLY A 32 9.22 3.12 6.54
C GLY A 32 10.65 2.95 6.08
N LYS A 33 11.36 2.09 6.80
CA LYS A 33 12.74 1.68 6.51
C LYS A 33 12.76 0.21 6.13
N GLY A 34 13.64 -0.15 5.21
CA GLY A 34 13.75 -1.52 4.74
C GLY A 34 15.01 -1.77 3.96
N LYS A 35 15.07 -2.96 3.37
CA LYS A 35 16.14 -3.35 2.44
C LYS A 35 15.55 -3.64 1.07
N VAL A 36 16.30 -3.29 0.04
CA VAL A 36 15.97 -3.59 -1.36
C VAL A 36 17.18 -4.22 -2.04
N ILE A 37 16.91 -5.10 -3.01
CA ILE A 37 17.92 -5.57 -3.96
C ILE A 37 17.85 -4.69 -5.21
N VAL A 38 19.02 -4.27 -5.70
CA VAL A 38 19.15 -3.32 -6.81
C VAL A 38 20.15 -3.85 -7.84
N PHE A 39 19.74 -3.88 -9.10
CA PHE A 39 20.62 -3.98 -10.26
C PHE A 39 20.66 -2.61 -10.95
N GLY A 40 21.85 -2.10 -11.26
CA GLY A 40 22.03 -0.77 -11.87
C GLY A 40 21.77 0.42 -10.93
N GLY A 41 21.99 1.64 -11.43
CA GLY A 41 21.91 2.87 -10.65
C GLY A 41 20.56 3.57 -10.78
N HIS A 42 20.07 4.15 -9.68
CA HIS A 42 18.83 4.91 -9.62
C HIS A 42 18.99 6.16 -8.72
N ALA A 43 18.11 7.16 -8.81
CA ALA A 43 18.15 8.33 -7.93
C ALA A 43 18.04 7.94 -6.43
N HIS A 44 17.18 6.95 -6.12
CA HIS A 44 17.07 6.37 -4.77
C HIS A 44 18.27 5.51 -4.37
N HIS A 45 19.07 5.05 -5.35
CA HIS A 45 20.19 4.13 -5.20
C HIS A 45 21.41 4.60 -6.02
N PRO A 46 22.01 5.74 -5.65
CA PRO A 46 23.13 6.30 -6.41
C PRO A 46 24.38 5.43 -6.30
N GLY A 47 25.26 5.51 -7.31
CA GLY A 47 26.59 4.88 -7.27
C GLY A 47 26.64 3.39 -7.62
N VAL A 48 25.55 2.79 -8.10
CA VAL A 48 25.55 1.43 -8.67
C VAL A 48 25.68 1.53 -10.19
N ARG A 49 26.66 0.83 -10.79
CA ARG A 49 26.80 0.79 -12.25
C ARG A 49 25.83 -0.24 -12.85
N PRO A 50 25.29 -0.03 -14.06
CA PRO A 50 24.37 -0.95 -14.73
C PRO A 50 24.84 -2.41 -14.81
N ASP A 51 26.15 -2.62 -14.91
CA ASP A 51 26.83 -3.92 -15.07
C ASP A 51 27.36 -4.52 -13.76
N SER A 52 27.12 -3.87 -12.63
CA SER A 52 27.59 -4.36 -11.33
C SER A 52 26.73 -5.53 -10.83
N PRO A 53 27.30 -6.45 -10.02
CA PRO A 53 26.51 -7.43 -9.28
C PRO A 53 25.37 -6.77 -8.49
N PRO A 54 24.27 -7.49 -8.22
CA PRO A 54 23.18 -6.93 -7.43
C PRO A 54 23.68 -6.49 -6.04
N THR A 55 23.19 -5.33 -5.59
CA THR A 55 23.52 -4.82 -4.26
C THR A 55 22.27 -4.77 -3.39
N VAL A 56 22.39 -5.25 -2.15
CA VAL A 56 21.36 -5.05 -1.12
C VAL A 56 21.63 -3.71 -0.45
N ARG A 57 20.63 -2.84 -0.39
CA ARG A 57 20.72 -1.47 0.14
C ARG A 57 19.65 -1.22 1.18
N ASP A 58 19.98 -0.46 2.20
CA ASP A 58 18.99 0.15 3.07
C ASP A 58 18.27 1.27 2.32
N ILE A 59 16.97 1.43 2.60
CA ILE A 59 16.13 2.48 2.05
C ILE A 59 15.22 3.02 3.15
N GLU A 60 14.97 4.33 3.11
CA GLU A 60 13.94 4.99 3.89
C GLU A 60 13.04 5.74 2.90
N MET A 61 11.75 5.37 2.89
CA MET A 61 10.76 5.92 1.97
C MET A 61 9.67 6.66 2.72
N THR A 62 9.25 7.77 2.13
CA THR A 62 8.08 8.53 2.53
C THR A 62 7.04 8.46 1.42
N LEU A 63 5.78 8.24 1.80
CA LEU A 63 4.63 8.29 0.90
C LEU A 63 3.64 9.31 1.46
N LEU A 64 3.36 10.35 0.70
CA LEU A 64 2.30 11.29 0.99
C LEU A 64 1.07 10.89 0.17
N VAL A 65 0.05 10.33 0.82
CA VAL A 65 -1.25 10.07 0.19
C VAL A 65 -2.06 11.37 0.25
N GLU A 66 -2.13 12.08 -0.87
CA GLU A 66 -2.71 13.42 -0.99
C GLU A 66 -4.24 13.35 -1.07
N GLY A 67 -4.77 12.35 -1.77
CA GLY A 67 -6.20 12.19 -1.96
C GLY A 67 -6.64 10.75 -2.07
N GLN A 68 -7.93 10.55 -1.82
CA GLN A 68 -8.61 9.26 -1.91
C GLN A 68 -10.07 9.47 -2.31
N ASP A 69 -10.53 8.66 -3.27
CA ASP A 69 -11.93 8.52 -3.66
C ASP A 69 -12.31 7.04 -3.58
N GLY A 70 -13.08 6.69 -2.55
CA GLY A 70 -13.40 5.30 -2.23
C GLY A 70 -12.13 4.45 -2.09
N ARG A 71 -11.98 3.46 -3.00
CA ARG A 71 -10.86 2.52 -3.04
C ARG A 71 -9.67 3.00 -3.89
N LEU A 72 -9.76 4.20 -4.47
CA LEU A 72 -8.71 4.78 -5.31
C LEU A 72 -7.98 5.86 -4.51
N ALA A 73 -6.66 5.83 -4.51
CA ALA A 73 -5.83 6.81 -3.80
C ALA A 73 -4.65 7.25 -4.67
N TRP A 74 -4.18 8.47 -4.45
CA TRP A 74 -3.07 9.05 -5.20
C TRP A 74 -2.22 9.94 -4.31
N GLY A 75 -0.99 10.19 -4.75
CA GLY A 75 -0.06 11.00 -3.99
C GLY A 75 1.35 10.96 -4.53
N ARG A 76 2.33 11.15 -3.64
CA ARG A 76 3.74 11.26 -4.00
C ARG A 76 4.65 10.38 -3.15
N SER A 77 5.66 9.77 -3.77
CA SER A 77 6.73 9.02 -3.11
C SER A 77 8.05 9.78 -3.15
N SER A 78 8.83 9.64 -2.08
CA SER A 78 10.23 10.08 -2.03
C SER A 78 11.04 9.18 -1.12
N SER A 79 12.37 9.26 -1.27
CA SER A 79 13.32 8.57 -0.41
C SER A 79 14.17 9.57 0.37
N ALA A 80 14.78 9.14 1.48
CA ALA A 80 15.78 9.97 2.16
C ALA A 80 16.97 10.38 1.26
N ASN A 81 17.26 9.60 0.21
CA ASN A 81 18.35 9.85 -0.74
C ASN A 81 17.94 10.75 -1.92
N ALA A 82 16.64 10.94 -2.15
CA ALA A 82 16.11 11.64 -3.31
C ALA A 82 14.66 12.10 -3.06
N ASP A 83 14.45 13.42 -3.08
CA ASP A 83 13.15 14.09 -2.89
C ASP A 83 12.43 14.31 -4.23
N THR A 84 12.39 13.30 -5.08
CA THR A 84 11.81 13.37 -6.44
C THR A 84 10.30 13.62 -6.44
N LYS A 85 9.60 13.26 -5.36
CA LYS A 85 8.14 13.41 -5.21
C LYS A 85 7.39 12.82 -6.40
N GLU A 86 7.77 11.59 -6.74
CA GLU A 86 7.22 10.83 -7.85
C GLU A 86 5.72 10.58 -7.64
N PRO A 87 4.86 10.83 -8.64
CA PRO A 87 3.45 10.57 -8.50
C PRO A 87 3.18 9.07 -8.46
N PHE A 88 2.22 8.65 -7.64
CA PHE A 88 1.69 7.29 -7.68
C PHE A 88 0.17 7.26 -7.77
N ALA A 89 -0.37 6.14 -8.26
CA ALA A 89 -1.78 5.81 -8.23
C ALA A 89 -1.99 4.41 -7.64
N TRP A 90 -2.90 4.30 -6.68
CA TRP A 90 -3.21 3.07 -5.96
C TRP A 90 -4.69 2.70 -6.07
N ALA A 91 -4.96 1.39 -6.09
CA ALA A 91 -6.29 0.81 -6.06
C ALA A 91 -6.35 -0.27 -4.98
N MET A 92 -7.26 -0.10 -4.02
CA MET A 92 -7.57 -1.06 -2.97
C MET A 92 -8.57 -2.09 -3.51
N SER A 93 -8.28 -3.36 -3.29
CA SER A 93 -9.16 -4.48 -3.60
C SER A 93 -10.42 -4.45 -2.73
N SER A 94 -11.42 -5.26 -3.09
CA SER A 94 -12.68 -5.38 -2.36
C SER A 94 -12.54 -5.90 -0.92
N ASP A 95 -11.38 -6.42 -0.56
CA ASP A 95 -11.07 -6.94 0.77
C ASP A 95 -10.69 -5.85 1.80
N ASN A 96 -10.70 -4.57 1.41
CA ASN A 96 -10.30 -3.44 2.25
C ASN A 96 -8.85 -3.50 2.78
N LYS A 97 -7.97 -4.35 2.22
CA LYS A 97 -6.63 -4.60 2.77
C LYS A 97 -5.55 -4.65 1.71
N SER A 98 -5.82 -5.31 0.60
CA SER A 98 -4.86 -5.46 -0.50
C SER A 98 -4.91 -4.25 -1.40
N ILE A 99 -3.76 -3.67 -1.72
CA ILE A 99 -3.63 -2.51 -2.58
C ILE A 99 -2.61 -2.84 -3.67
N ILE A 100 -2.94 -2.49 -4.91
CA ILE A 100 -2.00 -2.47 -6.04
C ILE A 100 -1.80 -1.04 -6.49
N GLY A 101 -0.71 -0.77 -7.18
CA GLY A 101 -0.51 0.54 -7.77
C GLY A 101 0.73 0.65 -8.62
N SER A 102 1.00 1.84 -9.12
CA SER A 102 2.23 2.14 -9.85
C SER A 102 2.69 3.59 -9.63
N ASP A 103 3.99 3.81 -9.77
CA ASP A 103 4.60 5.13 -9.95
C ASP A 103 5.19 5.21 -11.37
N THR A 104 6.08 6.17 -11.62
CA THR A 104 6.68 6.39 -12.94
C THR A 104 7.59 5.26 -13.40
N ASP A 105 8.14 4.47 -12.47
CA ASP A 105 9.15 3.48 -12.78
C ASP A 105 8.68 2.06 -12.46
N GLY A 106 7.77 1.88 -11.51
CA GLY A 106 7.43 0.59 -10.96
C GLY A 106 6.02 0.43 -10.42
N SER A 107 5.85 -0.68 -9.72
CA SER A 107 4.57 -1.14 -9.20
C SER A 107 4.64 -1.39 -7.71
N PHE A 108 3.53 -1.10 -7.04
CA PHE A 108 3.30 -1.34 -5.63
C PHE A 108 2.41 -2.57 -5.45
N ARG A 109 2.74 -3.36 -4.42
CA ARG A 109 1.82 -4.29 -3.77
C ARG A 109 1.85 -3.99 -2.29
N ILE A 110 0.74 -3.51 -1.75
CA ILE A 110 0.63 -3.05 -0.37
C ILE A 110 -0.44 -3.87 0.34
N THR A 111 -0.19 -4.22 1.61
CA THR A 111 -1.16 -4.88 2.48
C THR A 111 -1.34 -4.04 3.74
N LEU A 112 -2.57 -3.62 4.05
CA LEU A 112 -2.87 -2.99 5.34
C LEU A 112 -2.78 -4.04 6.45
N LEU A 113 -1.88 -3.80 7.41
CA LEU A 113 -1.66 -4.65 8.58
C LEU A 113 -2.44 -4.15 9.80
N ALA A 114 -2.66 -2.83 9.87
CA ALA A 114 -3.43 -2.12 10.89
C ALA A 114 -3.87 -0.74 10.32
N PRO A 115 -4.76 0.03 10.99
CA PRO A 115 -5.16 1.36 10.51
C PRO A 115 -4.01 2.35 10.27
N ASP A 116 -2.90 2.19 11.00
CA ASP A 116 -1.69 3.01 10.95
C ASP A 116 -0.43 2.22 10.53
N ARG A 117 -0.59 1.00 10.00
CA ARG A 117 0.52 0.16 9.56
C ARG A 117 0.22 -0.60 8.28
N MET A 118 1.15 -0.57 7.33
CA MET A 118 1.07 -1.34 6.09
C MET A 118 2.39 -2.05 5.78
N GLU A 119 2.34 -3.16 5.06
CA GLU A 119 3.51 -3.69 4.35
C GLU A 119 3.48 -3.15 2.92
N LYS A 120 4.59 -2.58 2.47
CA LYS A 120 4.78 -2.12 1.10
C LYS A 120 5.84 -3.01 0.43
N CYS A 121 5.43 -3.71 -0.62
CA CYS A 121 6.34 -4.28 -1.61
C CYS A 121 6.40 -3.38 -2.84
N TYR A 122 7.60 -3.22 -3.39
CA TYR A 122 7.83 -2.47 -4.62
C TYR A 122 8.69 -3.27 -5.58
N THR A 123 8.38 -3.14 -6.86
CA THR A 123 9.20 -3.66 -7.95
C THR A 123 9.21 -2.67 -9.09
N HIS A 124 10.36 -2.42 -9.71
CA HIS A 124 10.39 -1.94 -11.08
C HIS A 124 11.27 -2.83 -11.95
N ASN A 125 10.88 -2.95 -13.21
CA ASN A 125 11.66 -3.63 -14.22
C ASN A 125 12.61 -2.63 -14.90
N GLY A 126 13.65 -3.14 -15.56
CA GLY A 126 14.67 -2.32 -16.24
C GLY A 126 14.18 -1.59 -17.50
N LEU A 127 12.87 -1.32 -17.60
CA LEU A 127 12.27 -0.57 -18.71
C LEU A 127 12.15 0.92 -18.42
N SER A 128 12.34 1.36 -17.17
CA SER A 128 12.43 2.78 -16.84
C SER A 128 13.69 3.43 -17.45
N PRO A 129 13.76 4.77 -17.56
CA PRO A 129 14.94 5.46 -18.08
C PRO A 129 16.25 5.13 -17.35
N SER A 130 16.19 4.79 -16.05
CA SER A 130 17.36 4.37 -15.27
C SER A 130 17.86 2.98 -15.62
N LYS A 131 17.01 2.14 -16.24
CA LYS A 131 17.26 0.72 -16.54
C LYS A 131 17.59 -0.12 -15.29
N SER A 132 17.27 0.40 -14.11
CA SER A 132 17.49 -0.32 -12.86
C SER A 132 16.42 -1.39 -12.64
N ILE A 133 16.78 -2.44 -11.91
CA ILE A 133 15.83 -3.44 -11.43
C ILE A 133 15.85 -3.38 -9.92
N VAL A 134 14.69 -3.18 -9.30
CA VAL A 134 14.55 -3.02 -7.85
C VAL A 134 13.47 -3.97 -7.36
N ALA A 135 13.72 -4.62 -6.21
CA ALA A 135 12.71 -5.34 -5.47
C ALA A 135 12.92 -5.21 -3.95
N GLY A 136 11.83 -5.11 -3.20
CA GLY A 136 11.87 -5.21 -1.74
C GLY A 136 10.50 -5.05 -1.09
N CYS A 137 10.37 -5.57 0.12
CA CYS A 137 9.18 -5.46 0.97
C CYS A 137 9.59 -4.99 2.36
N TYR A 138 8.85 -4.05 2.93
CA TYR A 138 9.06 -3.56 4.29
C TYR A 138 7.82 -2.87 4.83
N GLN A 139 7.74 -2.74 6.14
CA GLN A 139 6.61 -2.09 6.80
C GLN A 139 6.76 -0.57 6.76
N MET A 140 5.61 0.09 6.71
CA MET A 140 5.47 1.53 6.80
C MET A 140 4.42 1.86 7.85
N GLU A 141 4.69 2.92 8.61
CA GLU A 141 3.81 3.43 9.64
C GLU A 141 3.30 4.81 9.26
N ARG A 142 2.07 5.12 9.69
CA ARG A 142 1.51 6.45 9.53
C ARG A 142 2.24 7.41 10.47
N VAL A 143 2.77 8.50 9.90
CA VAL A 143 3.42 9.55 10.68
C VAL A 143 2.34 10.30 11.46
N ARG A 144 2.39 10.22 12.79
CA ARG A 144 1.52 11.01 13.66
C ARG A 144 1.97 12.46 13.60
N LYS A 145 1.01 13.37 13.43
CA LYS A 145 1.23 14.82 13.56
C LYS A 145 1.29 15.21 15.03
#